data_AF-A0A949MC48-F1
#
_entry.id   AF-A0A949MC48-F1
#
_cell.length_a   1.000
_cell.length_b   1.000
_cell.length_c   1.000
_cell.angle_alpha   90.00
_cell.angle_beta   90.00
_cell.angle_gamma   90.00
#
_symmetry.space_group_name_H-M   'P 1'
#
loop_
_entity.id
_entity.type
_entity.pdbx_description
1 polymer ?
#
loop_
_entity_poly.entity_id
_entity_poly.type
_entity_poly.pdbx_seq_one_letter_code
_entity_poly.pdbx_strand_id
1 'polypeptide(L)'
;MTREPEYWNRRDWLQWSQRGLGATALLSLLAQDGLLGKPSLESKWDRPKPIAKRAIQICLVGGLSHLDSLDYKPELEKFHGKTLQTQEKPDIFFGQMGLLRK
;
A
#
# COMPACT_ATOMS: atom_id res chain seq x y z
N MET A 1 27.41 34.92 -25.66
CA MET A 1 26.49 33.96 -26.30
C MET A 1 25.40 33.60 -25.27
N THR A 2 24.51 34.54 -24.96
CA THR A 2 23.41 34.33 -24.00
C THR A 2 22.22 33.76 -24.78
N ARG A 3 21.77 32.55 -24.43
CA ARG A 3 20.56 31.95 -25.04
C ARG A 3 19.33 32.60 -24.42
N GLU A 4 18.48 33.19 -25.26
CA GLU A 4 17.16 33.67 -24.86
C GLU A 4 16.28 32.50 -24.37
N PRO A 5 15.36 32.70 -23.41
CA PRO A 5 14.46 31.66 -22.95
C PRO A 5 13.48 31.28 -24.08
N GLU A 6 13.52 30.03 -24.51
CA GLU A 6 12.64 29.49 -25.53
C GLU A 6 11.25 29.20 -24.92
N TYR A 7 10.25 30.03 -25.23
CA TYR A 7 8.89 29.85 -24.74
C TYR A 7 8.17 28.77 -25.55
N TRP A 8 7.76 27.71 -24.86
CA TRP A 8 7.09 26.57 -25.48
C TRP A 8 5.64 26.93 -25.87
N ASN A 9 5.28 26.84 -27.16
CA ASN A 9 3.90 27.07 -27.60
C ASN A 9 3.03 25.82 -27.31
N ARG A 10 1.75 26.01 -27.00
CA ARG A 10 0.76 24.93 -26.78
C ARG A 10 0.81 23.85 -27.86
N ARG A 11 0.99 24.25 -29.13
CA ARG A 11 1.09 23.33 -30.26
C ARG A 11 2.33 22.43 -30.15
N ASP A 12 3.49 23.00 -29.83
CA ASP A 12 4.73 22.25 -29.67
C ASP A 12 4.59 21.27 -28.50
N TRP A 13 3.86 21.65 -27.45
CA TRP A 13 3.70 20.82 -26.23
C TRP A 13 2.81 19.61 -26.52
N LEU A 14 1.72 19.84 -27.24
CA LEU A 14 0.84 18.78 -27.71
C LEU A 14 1.55 17.86 -28.71
N GLN A 15 2.34 18.41 -29.63
CA GLN A 15 3.11 17.61 -30.58
C GLN A 15 4.16 16.73 -29.88
N TRP A 16 4.88 17.27 -28.90
CA TRP A 16 5.84 16.50 -28.11
C TRP A 16 5.15 15.37 -27.34
N SER A 17 4.04 15.68 -26.66
CA SER A 17 3.26 14.69 -25.91
C SER A 17 2.70 13.58 -26.81
N GLN A 18 2.13 13.94 -27.97
CA GLN A 18 1.59 12.99 -28.94
C GLN A 18 2.66 12.04 -29.48
N ARG A 19 3.85 12.57 -29.80
CA ARG A 19 4.98 11.75 -30.26
C ARG A 19 5.48 10.81 -29.16
N GLY A 20 5.57 11.29 -27.92
CA GLY A 20 5.97 10.48 -26.77
C GLY A 20 5.01 9.30 -26.54
N LEU A 21 3.71 9.56 -26.50
CA LEU A 21 2.68 8.52 -26.33
C LEU A 21 2.65 7.53 -27.51
N GLY A 22 2.82 8.02 -28.74
CA GLY A 22 2.91 7.15 -29.91
C GLY A 22 4.14 6.24 -29.88
N ALA A 23 5.29 6.78 -29.48
CA ALA A 23 6.52 6.01 -29.34
C ALA A 23 6.42 4.94 -28.24
N THR A 24 5.82 5.25 -27.08
CA THR A 24 5.63 4.26 -26.01
C THR A 24 4.65 3.15 -26.40
N ALA A 25 3.57 3.49 -27.10
CA ALA A 25 2.63 2.50 -27.64
C ALA A 25 3.32 1.57 -28.65
N LEU A 26 4.11 2.11 -29.59
CA LEU A 26 4.88 1.33 -30.55
C LEU A 26 5.90 0.41 -29.86
N LEU A 27 6.63 0.93 -28.86
CA LEU A 27 7.56 0.14 -28.06
C LEU A 27 6.84 -1.01 -27.33
N SER A 28 5.63 -0.77 -26.82
CA SER A 28 4.82 -1.81 -26.17
C SER A 28 4.41 -2.93 -27.15
N LEU A 29 4.06 -2.60 -28.39
CA LEU A 29 3.74 -3.59 -29.43
C LEU A 29 4.98 -4.38 -29.85
N LEU A 30 6.09 -3.70 -30.11
CA LEU A 30 7.37 -4.36 -30.44
C LEU A 30 7.87 -5.26 -29.30
N ALA A 31 7.57 -4.91 -28.04
CA ALA A 31 7.88 -5.75 -26.88
C ALA A 31 7.07 -7.04 -26.88
N GLN A 32 5.77 -6.97 -27.24
CA GLN A 32 4.88 -8.13 -27.35
C GLN A 32 5.30 -9.05 -28.50
N ASP A 33 5.71 -8.48 -29.63
CA ASP A 33 6.18 -9.23 -30.80
C ASP A 33 7.62 -9.76 -30.65
N GLY A 34 8.30 -9.46 -29.54
CA GLY A 34 9.68 -9.87 -29.28
C GLY A 34 10.71 -9.24 -30.23
N LEU A 35 10.34 -8.15 -30.90
CA LEU A 35 11.16 -7.43 -31.88
C LEU A 35 12.07 -6.38 -31.23
N LEU A 36 11.88 -6.09 -29.94
CA LEU A 36 12.85 -5.30 -29.19
C LEU A 36 14.17 -6.08 -29.07
N GLY A 37 15.28 -5.41 -29.37
CA GLY A 37 16.61 -5.96 -29.09
C GLY A 37 16.67 -6.37 -27.62
N LYS A 38 17.28 -7.54 -27.34
CA LYS A 38 17.47 -8.01 -25.96
C LYS A 38 18.09 -6.88 -25.14
N PRO A 39 17.46 -6.42 -24.05
CA PRO A 39 18.12 -5.48 -23.17
C PRO A 39 19.42 -6.15 -22.70
N SER A 40 20.57 -5.54 -23.00
CA SER A 40 21.88 -6.04 -22.56
C SER A 40 22.04 -6.01 -21.04
N LEU A 41 21.11 -5.34 -20.36
CA LEU A 41 20.93 -5.40 -18.94
C LEU A 41 19.75 -6.32 -18.66
N GLU A 42 20.04 -7.60 -18.42
CA GLU A 42 19.20 -8.39 -17.54
C GLU A 42 19.14 -7.63 -16.20
N SER A 43 18.20 -6.71 -16.04
CA SER A 43 17.72 -6.38 -14.70
C SER A 43 16.91 -7.58 -14.26
N LYS A 44 17.60 -8.69 -13.97
CA LYS A 44 17.20 -9.66 -12.97
C LYS A 44 17.12 -8.90 -11.66
N TRP A 45 16.10 -8.08 -11.53
CA TRP A 45 15.60 -7.80 -10.22
C TRP A 45 14.92 -9.09 -9.79
N ASP A 46 15.73 -10.03 -9.29
CA ASP A 46 15.29 -11.18 -8.50
C ASP A 46 14.72 -10.60 -7.20
N ARG A 47 13.55 -9.98 -7.31
CA ARG A 47 12.71 -9.60 -6.18
C ARG A 47 12.27 -10.96 -5.65
N PRO A 48 12.69 -11.39 -4.46
CA PRO A 48 12.16 -12.63 -3.90
C PRO A 48 10.64 -12.53 -3.94
N LYS A 49 9.98 -13.53 -4.54
CA LYS A 49 8.51 -13.57 -4.53
C LYS A 49 8.08 -13.43 -3.07
N PRO A 50 7.23 -12.45 -2.72
CA PRO A 50 6.80 -12.29 -1.35
C PRO A 50 5.94 -13.51 -0.98
N ILE A 51 6.52 -14.46 -0.25
CA ILE A 51 5.83 -15.64 0.27
C ILE A 51 5.47 -15.34 1.71
N ALA A 52 4.20 -15.02 1.97
CA ALA A 52 3.69 -14.90 3.33
C ALA A 52 3.36 -16.30 3.87
N LYS A 53 4.00 -16.70 4.97
CA LYS A 53 3.72 -17.99 5.63
C LYS A 53 2.41 -17.97 6.45
N ARG A 54 2.02 -16.80 6.95
CA ARG A 54 0.86 -16.60 7.83
C ARG A 54 0.25 -15.21 7.57
N ALA A 55 -1.08 -15.13 7.59
CA ALA A 55 -1.82 -13.87 7.48
C ALA A 55 -2.77 -13.75 8.69
N ILE A 56 -2.89 -12.54 9.25
CA ILE A 56 -3.86 -12.21 10.29
C ILE A 56 -4.90 -11.29 9.64
N GLN A 57 -6.14 -11.76 9.56
CA GLN A 57 -7.27 -10.95 9.09
C GLN A 57 -8.04 -10.45 10.31
N ILE A 58 -8.13 -9.13 10.47
CA ILE A 58 -8.89 -8.50 11.53
C ILE A 58 -10.17 -7.93 10.90
N CYS A 59 -11.31 -8.56 11.17
CA CYS A 59 -12.62 -8.05 10.75
C CYS A 59 -13.16 -7.12 11.82
N LEU A 60 -13.04 -5.81 11.58
CA LEU A 60 -13.59 -4.78 12.45
C LEU A 60 -14.91 -4.30 11.87
N VAL A 61 -16.01 -4.65 12.51
CA VAL A 61 -17.33 -4.13 12.13
C VAL A 61 -17.35 -2.64 12.46
N GLY A 62 -17.36 -1.78 11.43
CA GLY A 62 -17.27 -0.32 11.61
C GLY A 62 -15.84 0.25 11.55
N GLY A 63 -14.83 -0.57 11.26
CA GLY A 63 -13.44 -0.13 11.10
C GLY A 63 -12.66 0.01 12.40
N LEU A 64 -11.37 0.37 12.28
CA LEU A 64 -10.48 0.61 13.42
C LEU A 64 -10.68 2.04 13.93
N SER A 65 -11.20 2.20 15.13
CA SER A 65 -11.36 3.52 15.71
C SER A 65 -10.00 4.07 16.17
N HIS A 66 -9.80 5.39 15.98
CA HIS A 66 -8.59 6.06 16.45
C HIS A 66 -8.51 6.03 17.98
N LEU A 67 -9.66 6.11 18.66
CA LEU A 67 -9.78 5.99 20.11
C LEU A 67 -9.36 4.61 20.60
N ASP A 68 -9.66 3.53 19.87
CA ASP A 68 -9.26 2.19 20.27
C ASP A 68 -7.79 1.89 19.99
N SER A 69 -7.17 2.63 19.06
CA SER A 69 -5.80 2.36 18.61
C SER A 69 -4.74 3.23 19.29
N LEU A 70 -5.07 4.49 19.57
CA LEU A 70 -4.08 5.51 19.90
C LEU A 70 -4.38 6.23 21.22
N ASP A 71 -5.55 5.99 21.83
CA ASP A 71 -5.84 6.56 23.14
C ASP A 71 -5.19 5.74 24.25
N TYR A 72 -4.37 6.42 25.06
CA TYR A 72 -3.72 5.78 26.21
C TYR A 72 -4.75 5.54 27.32
N LYS A 73 -4.96 4.27 27.67
CA LYS A 73 -5.92 3.84 28.70
C LYS A 73 -5.17 3.49 30.00
N PRO A 74 -4.96 4.45 30.93
CA PRO A 74 -4.17 4.23 32.16
C PRO A 74 -4.77 3.15 33.08
N GLU A 75 -6.07 2.90 32.98
CA GLU A 75 -6.72 1.85 33.76
C GLU A 75 -6.33 0.44 33.28
N LEU A 76 -6.05 0.28 31.98
CA LEU A 76 -5.60 -1.00 31.43
C LEU A 76 -4.22 -1.41 31.97
N GLU A 77 -3.36 -0.43 32.27
CA GLU A 77 -2.10 -0.65 32.98
C GLU A 77 -2.34 -1.22 34.39
N LYS A 78 -3.30 -0.65 35.13
CA LYS A 78 -3.64 -1.04 36.51
C LYS A 78 -4.29 -2.43 36.59
N PHE A 79 -5.05 -2.80 35.57
CA PHE A 79 -5.81 -4.06 35.52
C PHE A 79 -5.17 -5.11 34.60
N HIS A 80 -3.92 -4.91 34.17
CA HIS A 80 -3.20 -5.85 33.33
C HIS A 80 -3.16 -7.26 33.94
N GLY A 81 -3.53 -8.26 33.15
CA GLY A 81 -3.56 -9.66 33.56
C GLY A 81 -4.77 -10.08 34.40
N LYS A 82 -5.71 -9.17 34.69
CA LYS A 82 -6.96 -9.48 35.42
C LYS A 82 -8.09 -9.78 34.45
N THR A 83 -9.07 -10.57 34.90
CA THR A 83 -10.33 -10.78 34.18
C THR A 83 -11.19 -9.52 34.23
N LEU A 84 -11.96 -9.26 33.17
CA LEU A 84 -12.93 -8.17 33.12
C LEU A 84 -13.96 -8.32 34.25
N GLN A 85 -14.01 -7.34 35.16
CA GLN A 85 -14.99 -7.29 36.25
C GLN A 85 -16.15 -6.40 35.82
N THR A 86 -17.19 -7.00 35.24
CA THR A 86 -18.40 -6.30 34.80
C THR A 86 -19.62 -6.99 35.42
N GLN A 87 -20.66 -6.21 35.72
CA GLN A 87 -21.93 -6.74 36.26
C GLN A 87 -22.70 -7.51 35.19
N GLU A 88 -22.62 -7.07 33.93
CA GLU A 88 -23.22 -7.74 32.78
C GLU A 88 -22.13 -8.45 31.96
N LYS A 89 -22.37 -9.72 31.66
CA LYS A 89 -21.45 -10.53 30.84
C LYS A 89 -21.59 -10.10 29.37
N PRO A 90 -20.53 -9.61 28.72
CA PRO A 90 -20.59 -9.22 27.32
C PRO A 90 -20.82 -10.44 26.44
N ASP A 91 -21.60 -10.26 25.38
CA ASP A 91 -21.81 -11.29 24.38
C ASP A 91 -20.52 -11.47 23.57
N ILE A 92 -19.95 -12.67 23.62
CA ILE A 92 -18.61 -12.96 23.11
C ILE A 92 -18.69 -13.94 21.94
N PHE A 93 -18.11 -13.52 20.82
CA PHE A 93 -18.12 -14.28 19.56
C PHE A 93 -17.50 -15.68 19.67
N PHE A 94 -16.52 -15.89 20.56
CA PHE A 94 -15.77 -17.14 20.71
C PHE A 94 -15.95 -17.83 22.07
N GLY A 95 -16.96 -17.44 22.86
CA GLY A 95 -17.38 -18.18 24.06
C GLY A 95 -16.47 -18.10 25.30
N GLN A 96 -15.24 -17.59 25.20
CA GLN A 96 -14.36 -17.32 26.35
C GLN A 96 -13.82 -15.88 26.36
N MET A 97 -13.90 -15.23 27.52
CA MET A 97 -13.29 -13.92 27.77
C MET A 97 -11.81 -14.06 28.10
N GLY A 98 -10.96 -13.33 27.39
CA GLY A 98 -9.53 -13.22 27.70
C GLY A 98 -9.24 -12.28 28.88
N LEU A 99 -7.97 -12.24 29.28
CA LEU A 99 -7.46 -11.29 30.28
C LEU A 99 -7.27 -9.90 29.69
N LEU A 100 -7.37 -8.87 30.53
CA LEU A 100 -7.07 -7.49 30.16
C LEU A 100 -5.58 -7.32 29.83
N ARG A 101 -5.28 -6.73 28.67
CA ARG A 101 -3.90 -6.52 28.17
C ARG A 101 -3.70 -5.07 27.77
N LYS A 102 -2.75 -4.41 28.44
CA LYS A 102 -2.28 -3.06 28.10
C LYS A 102 -1.53 -3.07 26.78
#